data_AF-A0A920JZ42-F1
#
_entry.id   AF-A0A920JZ42-F1
#
_cell.length_a   1.000
_cell.length_b   1.000
_cell.length_c   1.000
_cell.angle_alpha   90.00
_cell.angle_beta   90.00
_cell.angle_gamma   90.00
#
_symmetry.space_group_name_H-M   'P 1'
#
loop_
_entity.id
_entity.type
_entity.pdbx_description
1 polymer ?
#
loop_
_entity_poly.entity_id
_entity_poly.type
_entity_poly.pdbx_seq_one_letter_code
_entity_poly.pdbx_strand_id
1 'polypeptide(L)'
;MAIFVILWRIMENLFKGIHNLSLDSKGRLGIPITYRDHIMGLLKGSMVITIDTEEKCLLLYPSSVWSKIQDKISKLPSFNKNARRIQRLLIGHAEDIDVDSNGRILISKPLRENTHHYPKK
;
A
#
# COMPACT_ATOMS: atom_id res chain seq x y z
N MET A 1 -20.46 -19.68 -7.96
CA MET A 1 -20.59 -18.98 -6.67
C MET A 1 -19.49 -19.37 -5.66
N ALA A 2 -19.17 -20.66 -5.49
CA ALA A 2 -18.12 -21.11 -4.55
C ALA A 2 -16.71 -20.54 -4.80
N ILE A 3 -16.24 -20.52 -6.06
CA ILE A 3 -14.94 -19.92 -6.42
C ILE A 3 -14.86 -18.44 -6.02
N PHE A 4 -15.93 -17.67 -6.26
CA PHE A 4 -16.00 -16.26 -5.92
C PHE A 4 -15.95 -16.01 -4.41
N VAL A 5 -16.63 -16.85 -3.62
CA VAL A 5 -16.62 -16.77 -2.14
C VAL A 5 -15.26 -17.16 -1.56
N ILE A 6 -14.59 -18.17 -2.14
CA ILE A 6 -13.24 -18.58 -1.72
C ILE A 6 -12.22 -17.48 -2.07
N LEU A 7 -12.26 -16.96 -3.29
CA LEU A 7 -11.41 -15.84 -3.71
C LEU A 7 -11.64 -14.60 -2.84
N TRP A 8 -12.90 -14.28 -2.53
CA TRP A 8 -13.25 -13.19 -1.63
C TRP A 8 -12.64 -13.38 -0.22
N ARG A 9 -12.75 -14.59 0.35
CA ARG A 9 -12.21 -14.88 1.69
C ARG A 9 -10.67 -14.92 1.73
N ILE A 10 -10.03 -15.28 0.62
CA ILE A 10 -8.57 -15.19 0.44
C ILE A 10 -8.13 -13.72 0.40
N MET A 11 -8.88 -12.84 -0.28
CA MET A 11 -8.58 -11.41 -0.33
C MET A 11 -8.64 -10.72 1.03
N GLU A 12 -9.58 -11.10 1.91
CA GLU A 12 -9.69 -10.53 3.27
C GLU A 12 -8.52 -10.93 4.20
N ASN A 13 -7.75 -11.96 3.85
CA ASN A 13 -6.71 -12.54 4.70
C ASN A 13 -5.31 -12.53 4.07
N LEU A 14 -5.13 -11.70 3.03
CA LEU A 14 -3.98 -11.82 2.13
C LEU A 14 -2.64 -11.48 2.78
N PHE A 15 -2.60 -10.54 3.74
CA PHE A 15 -1.37 -10.10 4.39
C PHE A 15 -1.48 -10.27 5.91
N LYS A 16 -0.58 -11.06 6.52
CA LYS A 16 -0.55 -11.32 7.96
C LYS A 16 0.86 -11.45 8.54
N GLY A 17 0.98 -11.18 9.83
CA GLY A 17 2.25 -11.34 10.56
C GLY A 17 3.26 -10.23 10.30
N ILE A 18 4.41 -10.35 10.98
CA ILE A 18 5.46 -9.34 11.01
C ILE A 18 6.65 -9.87 10.20
N HIS A 19 7.14 -9.05 9.27
CA HIS A 19 8.25 -9.39 8.39
C HIS A 19 9.33 -8.31 8.50
N ASN A 20 10.54 -8.71 8.87
CA ASN A 20 11.68 -7.80 8.90
C ASN A 20 12.27 -7.70 7.48
N LEU A 21 12.03 -6.56 6.83
CA LEU A 21 12.44 -6.29 5.46
C LEU A 21 13.34 -5.06 5.43
N SER A 22 14.32 -5.05 4.52
CA SER A 22 15.20 -3.91 4.28
C SER A 22 15.02 -3.37 2.86
N LEU A 23 15.31 -2.08 2.70
CA LEU A 23 15.41 -1.46 1.38
C LEU A 23 16.80 -1.70 0.79
N ASP A 24 16.85 -1.97 -0.51
CA ASP A 24 18.13 -1.99 -1.23
C ASP A 24 18.64 -0.57 -1.54
N SER A 25 19.84 -0.47 -2.12
CA SER A 25 20.48 0.81 -2.46
C SER A 25 19.69 1.67 -3.45
N LYS A 26 18.72 1.09 -4.16
CA LYS A 26 17.83 1.78 -5.10
C LYS A 26 16.48 2.14 -4.49
N GLY A 27 16.26 1.84 -3.20
CA GLY A 27 15.00 2.08 -2.51
C GLY A 27 13.93 1.06 -2.84
N ARG A 28 14.30 -0.17 -3.25
CA ARG A 28 13.33 -1.24 -3.49
C ARG A 28 13.13 -2.11 -2.26
N LEU A 29 11.89 -2.48 -1.99
CA LEU A 29 11.49 -3.40 -0.93
C LEU A 29 11.15 -4.76 -1.53
N GLY A 30 11.70 -5.84 -0.96
CA GLY A 30 11.35 -7.20 -1.35
C GLY A 30 10.04 -7.64 -0.73
N ILE A 31 9.06 -8.07 -1.54
CA ILE A 31 7.83 -8.68 -1.05
C ILE A 31 8.15 -10.10 -0.53
N PRO A 32 7.67 -10.49 0.67
CA PRO A 32 7.81 -11.85 1.18
C PRO A 32 7.27 -12.88 0.19
N ILE A 33 7.99 -14.00 0.03
CA ILE A 33 7.67 -15.06 -0.95
C ILE A 33 6.22 -15.54 -0.83
N THR A 34 5.72 -15.70 0.40
CA THR A 34 4.34 -16.16 0.70
C THR A 34 3.25 -15.32 0.01
N TYR A 35 3.52 -14.05 -0.30
CA TYR A 35 2.55 -13.14 -0.92
C TYR A 35 2.72 -12.97 -2.43
N ARG A 36 3.87 -13.36 -2.99
CA ARG A 36 4.21 -13.04 -4.38
C ARG A 36 3.23 -13.66 -5.36
N ASP A 37 2.92 -14.94 -5.21
CA ASP A 37 2.02 -15.64 -6.14
C ASP A 37 0.61 -15.05 -6.14
N HIS A 38 0.13 -14.63 -4.97
CA HIS A 38 -1.17 -13.99 -4.85
C HIS A 38 -1.18 -12.60 -5.50
N ILE A 39 -0.14 -11.79 -5.26
CA ILE A 39 -0.03 -10.46 -5.86
C ILE A 39 0.11 -10.56 -7.38
N MET A 40 0.97 -11.44 -7.88
CA MET A 40 1.18 -11.59 -9.31
C MET A 40 -0.01 -12.24 -10.02
N GLY A 41 -0.58 -13.30 -9.44
CA GLY A 41 -1.65 -14.08 -10.06
C GLY A 41 -3.03 -13.44 -9.99
N LEU A 42 -3.41 -12.88 -8.83
CA LEU A 42 -4.77 -12.32 -8.62
C LEU A 42 -4.83 -10.82 -8.90
N LEU A 43 -3.74 -10.11 -8.63
CA LEU A 43 -3.69 -8.65 -8.68
C LEU A 43 -2.83 -8.12 -9.84
N LYS A 44 -2.28 -9.02 -10.65
CA LYS A 44 -1.38 -8.71 -11.78
C LYS A 44 -0.19 -7.83 -11.38
N GLY A 45 0.27 -7.93 -10.13
CA GLY A 45 1.35 -7.11 -9.61
C GLY A 45 0.95 -5.68 -9.23
N SER A 46 -0.30 -5.26 -9.47
CA SER A 46 -0.73 -3.87 -9.27
C SER A 46 -1.07 -3.59 -7.81
N MET A 47 -0.35 -2.63 -7.26
CA MET A 47 -0.47 -2.19 -5.88
C MET A 47 -0.53 -0.66 -5.81
N VAL A 48 -0.95 -0.14 -4.66
CA VAL A 48 -0.89 1.28 -4.33
C VAL A 48 -0.20 1.43 -2.99
N ILE A 49 0.74 2.37 -2.91
CA ILE A 49 1.40 2.75 -1.67
C ILE A 49 1.03 4.18 -1.30
N THR A 50 0.82 4.44 -0.02
CA THR A 50 0.58 5.79 0.52
C THR A 50 1.14 5.90 1.94
N ILE A 51 0.97 7.04 2.59
CA ILE A 51 1.35 7.26 3.98
C ILE A 51 0.21 6.91 4.94
N ASP A 52 0.53 6.62 6.19
CA ASP A 52 -0.47 6.66 7.27
C ASP A 52 -0.73 8.11 7.74
N THR A 53 -1.93 8.40 8.21
CA THR A 53 -2.34 9.75 8.63
C THR A 53 -1.94 10.12 10.05
N GLU A 54 -1.59 9.12 10.85
CA GLU A 54 -1.30 9.22 12.29
C GLU A 54 0.07 8.64 12.62
N GLU A 55 0.45 7.54 11.97
CA GLU A 55 1.71 6.84 12.20
C GLU A 55 2.78 7.16 11.14
N LYS A 56 4.06 7.03 11.50
CA LYS A 56 5.18 7.23 10.56
C LYS A 56 5.49 5.97 9.77
N CYS A 57 4.51 5.48 9.02
CA CYS A 57 4.67 4.29 8.19
C CYS A 57 4.05 4.49 6.80
N LEU A 58 4.36 3.55 5.91
CA LEU A 58 3.71 3.45 4.61
C LEU A 58 2.66 2.35 4.67
N LEU A 59 1.54 2.61 3.98
CA LEU A 59 0.45 1.66 3.79
C LEU A 59 0.53 1.12 2.37
N LEU A 60 0.45 -0.19 2.22
CA LEU A 60 0.50 -0.88 0.93
C LEU A 60 -0.81 -1.66 0.72
N TYR A 61 -1.48 -1.41 -0.39
CA TYR A 61 -2.74 -2.03 -0.74
C TYR A 61 -2.70 -2.65 -2.14
N PRO A 62 -3.42 -3.76 -2.39
CA PRO A 62 -3.85 -4.10 -3.73
C PRO A 62 -4.66 -2.96 -4.35
N SER A 63 -4.44 -2.64 -5.64
CA SER A 63 -5.15 -1.54 -6.31
C SER A 63 -6.69 -1.71 -6.28
N SER A 64 -7.17 -2.96 -6.35
CA SER A 64 -8.60 -3.28 -6.25
C SER A 64 -9.21 -2.96 -4.88
N VAL A 65 -8.41 -3.05 -3.82
CA VAL A 65 -8.82 -2.70 -2.44
C VAL A 65 -8.71 -1.19 -2.27
N TRP A 66 -7.61 -0.59 -2.72
CA TRP A 66 -7.40 0.85 -2.67
C TRP A 66 -8.51 1.63 -3.36
N SER A 67 -8.97 1.21 -4.54
CA SER A 67 -10.06 1.86 -5.27
C SER A 67 -11.32 2.08 -4.40
N LYS A 68 -11.68 1.08 -3.58
CA LYS A 68 -12.82 1.18 -2.65
C LYS A 68 -12.54 2.13 -1.48
N ILE A 69 -11.30 2.18 -0.99
CA ILE A 69 -10.87 3.08 0.07
C ILE A 69 -10.87 4.52 -0.45
N GLN A 70 -10.27 4.75 -1.62
CA GLN A 70 -10.20 6.04 -2.29
C GLN A 70 -11.59 6.62 -2.57
N ASP A 71 -12.54 5.79 -3.06
CA ASP A 71 -13.93 6.23 -3.26
C ASP A 71 -14.56 6.77 -1.97
N LYS A 72 -14.39 6.04 -0.85
CA LYS A 72 -14.88 6.50 0.47
C LYS A 72 -14.22 7.79 0.93
N ILE A 73 -12.91 7.92 0.77
CA ILE A 73 -12.15 9.12 1.16
C ILE A 73 -12.56 10.32 0.29
N SER A 74 -12.76 10.11 -1.01
CA SER A 74 -13.15 11.16 -1.95
C SER A 74 -14.52 11.77 -1.63
N LYS A 75 -15.43 10.97 -1.06
CA LYS A 75 -16.77 11.39 -0.65
C LYS A 75 -16.82 12.13 0.69
N LEU A 76 -15.70 12.26 1.39
CA LEU A 76 -15.66 13.02 2.65
C LEU A 76 -15.97 14.51 2.41
N PRO A 77 -16.67 15.20 3.34
CA PRO A 77 -17.09 16.58 3.14
C PRO A 77 -15.92 17.55 2.92
N SER A 78 -15.86 18.19 1.75
CA SER A 78 -14.74 19.07 1.39
C SER A 78 -14.63 20.33 2.25
N PHE A 79 -15.68 20.76 2.94
CA PHE A 79 -15.62 21.92 3.85
C PHE A 79 -15.13 21.57 5.25
N ASN A 80 -15.08 20.29 5.62
CA ASN A 80 -14.52 19.85 6.88
C ASN A 80 -12.97 19.84 6.81
N LYS A 81 -12.31 20.56 7.72
CA LYS A 81 -10.85 20.69 7.75
C LYS A 81 -10.13 19.33 7.90
N ASN A 82 -10.66 18.45 8.75
CA ASN A 82 -10.07 17.14 8.99
C ASN A 82 -10.26 16.22 7.79
N ALA A 83 -11.45 16.23 7.16
CA ALA A 83 -11.71 15.50 5.92
C ALA A 83 -10.74 15.90 4.81
N ARG A 84 -10.54 17.21 4.58
CA ARG A 84 -9.54 17.70 3.62
C ARG A 84 -8.12 17.27 3.96
N ARG A 85 -7.76 17.24 5.25
CA ARG A 85 -6.43 16.77 5.70
C ARG A 85 -6.24 15.31 5.29
N ILE A 86 -7.21 14.45 5.59
CA ILE A 86 -7.18 13.01 5.26
C ILE A 86 -7.09 12.81 3.75
N GLN A 87 -7.92 13.51 2.97
CA GLN A 87 -7.89 13.45 1.50
C GLN A 87 -6.49 13.81 0.95
N ARG A 88 -5.91 14.92 1.40
CA ARG A 88 -4.59 15.36 0.94
C ARG A 88 -3.46 14.42 1.34
N LEU A 89 -3.51 13.88 2.56
CA LEU A 89 -2.47 12.96 3.04
C LEU A 89 -2.57 11.60 2.34
N LEU A 90 -3.74 10.97 2.33
CA LEU A 90 -3.90 9.63 1.78
C LEU A 90 -3.90 9.62 0.25
N ILE A 91 -4.76 10.41 -0.38
CA ILE A 91 -4.87 10.42 -1.85
C ILE A 91 -3.69 11.20 -2.46
N GLY A 92 -3.31 12.33 -1.84
CA GLY A 92 -2.22 13.15 -2.38
C GLY A 92 -0.84 12.51 -2.33
N HIS A 93 -0.63 11.50 -1.47
CA HIS A 93 0.61 10.71 -1.42
C HIS A 93 0.45 9.29 -2.00
N ALA A 94 -0.71 8.96 -2.57
CA ALA A 94 -0.91 7.65 -3.18
C ALA A 94 -0.11 7.54 -4.49
N GLU A 95 0.66 6.46 -4.63
CA GLU A 95 1.41 6.12 -5.83
C GLU A 95 1.01 4.71 -6.30
N ASP A 96 0.63 4.58 -7.56
CA ASP A 96 0.48 3.28 -8.22
C ASP A 96 1.87 2.65 -8.41
N ILE A 97 2.03 1.39 -8.01
CA ILE A 97 3.28 0.65 -8.13
C ILE A 97 3.04 -0.77 -8.64
N ASP A 98 3.97 -1.25 -9.44
CA ASP A 98 3.99 -2.62 -9.92
C ASP A 98 5.08 -3.42 -9.23
N VAL A 99 4.77 -4.68 -8.91
CA VAL A 99 5.76 -5.65 -8.45
C VAL A 99 6.60 -6.12 -9.64
N ASP A 100 7.92 -5.96 -9.54
CA ASP A 100 8.85 -6.41 -10.58
C ASP A 100 8.95 -7.94 -10.66
N SER A 101 9.62 -8.44 -11.71
CA SER A 101 9.82 -9.88 -11.91
C SER A 101 10.58 -10.58 -10.78
N ASN A 102 11.26 -9.84 -9.91
CA ASN A 102 11.98 -10.37 -8.73
C ASN A 102 11.15 -10.27 -7.45
N GLY A 103 9.87 -9.87 -7.54
CA GLY A 103 9.01 -9.70 -6.38
C GLY A 103 9.36 -8.48 -5.55
N ARG A 104 9.83 -7.39 -6.16
CA ARG A 104 10.20 -6.15 -5.45
C ARG A 104 9.33 -4.98 -5.91
N ILE A 105 9.12 -4.03 -5.01
CA ILE A 105 8.48 -2.75 -5.30
C ILE A 105 9.48 -1.62 -5.12
N LEU A 106 9.42 -0.60 -5.97
CA LEU A 106 10.22 0.62 -5.82
C LEU A 106 9.45 1.61 -4.93
N ILE A 107 10.08 2.10 -3.86
CA ILE A 107 9.50 3.16 -3.03
C ILE A 107 10.14 4.49 -3.41
N SER A 108 9.30 5.43 -3.85
CA SER A 108 9.75 6.77 -4.23
C SER A 108 10.49 7.46 -3.08
N LYS A 109 11.39 8.38 -3.43
CA LYS A 109 12.13 9.16 -2.44
C LYS A 109 11.20 9.96 -1.51
N PRO A 110 10.15 10.65 -2.01
CA PRO A 110 9.20 11.35 -1.13
C PRO A 110 8.54 10.44 -0.09
N LEU A 111 8.09 9.25 -0.47
CA LEU A 111 7.46 8.32 0.48
C LEU A 111 8.46 7.79 1.52
N ARG A 112 9.71 7.54 1.12
CA ARG A 112 10.78 7.17 2.07
C ARG A 112 11.04 8.30 3.07
N GLU A 113 11.11 9.54 2.61
CA GLU A 113 11.35 10.69 3.48
C GLU A 113 10.19 10.95 4.46
N ASN A 114 8.94 10.66 4.05
CA ASN A 114 7.78 10.78 4.93
C ASN A 114 7.82 9.81 6.14
N THR A 115 8.47 8.66 6.01
CA THR A 115 8.66 7.71 7.13
C THR A 115 9.95 7.95 7.92
N HIS A 116 10.89 8.69 7.35
CA HIS A 116 12.21 8.92 7.93
C HIS A 116 12.25 10.21 8.75
N HIS A 117 11.67 10.13 9.96
CA HIS A 117 12.19 10.89 11.09
C HIS A 117 12.70 9.92 12.16
N TYR A 118 13.54 8.97 11.76
CA TYR A 118 14.47 8.33 12.68
C TYR A 118 15.55 9.35 13.03
N PRO A 119 15.87 9.57 14.32
CA PRO A 119 17.00 10.42 14.67
C PRO A 119 18.25 9.81 14.02
N LYS A 120 18.91 10.58 13.15
CA LYS A 120 20.27 10.26 12.75
C LYS A 120 21.07 10.22 14.06
N LYS A 121 21.58 9.04 14.43
CA LYS A 121 22.67 8.96 15.41
C LYS A 121 23.90 9.67 14.84
#